data_AF-A0A1I4GP58-F1
#
_entry.id   AF-A0A1I4GP58-F1
#
_cell.length_a   1.000
_cell.length_b   1.000
_cell.length_c   1.000
_cell.angle_alpha   90.00
_cell.angle_beta   90.00
_cell.angle_gamma   90.00
#
_symmetry.space_group_name_H-M   'P 1'
#
loop_
_entity.id
_entity.type
_entity.pdbx_description
1 polymer ?
#
loop_
_entity_poly.entity_id
_entity_poly.type
_entity_poly.pdbx_seq_one_letter_code
_entity_poly.pdbx_strand_id
1 'polypeptide(L)'
;MVEYITRITMKVINREELDTNNLKKVGEIDADCVRSFGRHLAERSERVAAMMESLAEKGFTFTAKQDSVIAESTKVEAQAAKIYLLQEGFHDSEFQVYLEYTRKWGML
;
A
#
# COMPACT_ATOMS: atom_id res chain seq x y z
N MET A 1 18.95 -0.07 -23.02
CA MET A 1 18.22 -0.88 -22.01
C MET A 1 17.47 0.12 -21.15
N VAL A 2 16.13 0.08 -21.15
CA VAL A 2 15.32 0.98 -20.31
C VAL A 2 15.27 0.34 -18.94
N GLU A 3 15.75 1.05 -17.93
CA GLU A 3 15.61 0.65 -16.53
C GLU A 3 14.22 1.10 -16.07
N TYR A 4 13.48 0.21 -15.42
CA TYR A 4 12.17 0.52 -14.84
C TYR A 4 12.16 0.16 -13.36
N ILE A 5 11.35 0.90 -12.60
CA ILE A 5 11.06 0.61 -11.20
C ILE A 5 9.55 0.44 -11.10
N THR A 6 9.13 -0.74 -10.69
CA THR A 6 7.76 -0.99 -10.25
C THR A 6 7.66 -0.60 -8.79
N ARG A 7 6.74 0.30 -8.48
CA ARG A 7 6.45 0.74 -7.12
C ARG A 7 5.02 0.37 -6.74
N ILE A 8 4.86 -0.22 -5.57
CA ILE A 8 3.57 -0.55 -4.98
C ILE A 8 3.43 0.21 -3.67
N THR A 9 2.39 1.03 -3.56
CA THR A 9 2.07 1.76 -2.34
C THR A 9 0.93 1.06 -1.62
N MET A 10 1.16 0.67 -0.37
CA MET A 10 0.18 0.02 0.51
C MET A 10 -0.13 0.97 1.66
N LYS A 11 -1.38 1.44 1.77
CA LYS A 11 -1.79 2.38 2.83
C LYS A 11 -2.12 1.62 4.12
N VAL A 12 -1.31 1.82 5.14
CA VAL A 12 -1.54 1.32 6.50
C VAL A 12 -2.63 2.14 7.18
N ILE A 13 -2.63 3.46 6.95
CA ILE A 13 -3.64 4.37 7.45
C ILE A 13 -4.33 5.02 6.24
N ASN A 14 -5.62 4.77 6.04
CA ASN A 14 -6.39 5.55 5.08
C ASN A 14 -7.02 6.73 5.82
N ARG A 15 -6.49 7.95 5.62
CA ARG A 15 -7.02 9.18 6.23
C ARG A 15 -8.46 9.51 5.81
N GLU A 16 -8.94 8.99 4.69
CA GLU A 16 -10.26 9.25 4.14
C GLU A 16 -11.31 8.25 4.65
N GLU A 17 -10.93 6.98 4.83
CA GLU A 17 -11.73 5.96 5.56
C GLU A 17 -11.59 6.07 7.07
N LEU A 18 -10.58 6.81 7.55
CA LEU A 18 -10.59 7.39 8.88
C LEU A 18 -11.87 8.18 8.92
N ASP A 19 -12.86 7.56 9.53
CA ASP A 19 -14.23 7.97 9.57
C ASP A 19 -14.37 9.18 10.48
N THR A 20 -13.64 10.23 10.13
CA THR A 20 -13.87 11.57 10.58
C THR A 20 -15.24 12.04 10.13
N ASN A 21 -15.93 11.35 9.22
CA ASN A 21 -17.34 11.60 8.99
C ASN A 21 -18.20 11.10 10.15
N ASN A 22 -17.92 9.97 10.78
CA ASN A 22 -18.54 9.59 12.06
C ASN A 22 -17.97 10.39 13.24
N LEU A 23 -16.67 10.69 13.31
CA LEU A 23 -16.09 11.52 14.40
C LEU A 23 -16.46 13.01 14.28
N LYS A 24 -16.83 13.53 13.10
CA LYS A 24 -17.29 14.92 12.89
C LYS A 24 -18.81 15.06 12.84
N LYS A 25 -19.57 13.99 12.55
CA LYS A 25 -21.05 14.03 12.60
C LYS A 25 -21.60 13.73 13.99
N VAL A 26 -20.87 13.00 14.83
CA VAL A 26 -21.28 12.73 16.20
C VAL A 26 -20.60 13.76 17.09
N GLY A 27 -21.39 14.62 17.73
CA GLY A 27 -20.88 15.65 18.65
C GLY A 27 -20.13 15.09 19.87
N GLU A 28 -20.12 13.78 20.05
CA GLU A 28 -19.42 13.06 21.13
C GLU A 28 -18.75 11.80 20.57
N ILE A 29 -17.42 11.77 20.61
CA ILE A 29 -16.64 10.57 20.35
C ILE A 29 -16.70 9.70 21.62
N ASP A 30 -17.23 8.48 21.52
CA ASP A 30 -17.22 7.53 22.63
C ASP A 30 -16.05 6.54 22.57
N ALA A 31 -15.88 5.76 23.65
CA ALA A 31 -14.82 4.77 23.75
C ALA A 31 -14.95 3.63 22.72
N ASP A 32 -16.17 3.32 22.27
CA ASP A 32 -16.42 2.23 21.32
C ASP A 32 -16.03 2.62 19.90
N CYS A 33 -16.16 3.90 19.54
CA CYS A 33 -15.62 4.45 18.31
C CYS A 33 -14.09 4.27 18.25
N VAL A 34 -13.38 4.60 19.34
CA VAL A 34 -11.92 4.44 19.42
C VAL A 34 -11.50 2.96 19.33
N ARG A 35 -12.24 2.06 20.00
CA ARG A 35 -11.98 0.60 19.92
C ARG A 35 -12.21 0.05 18.51
N SER A 36 -13.28 0.48 17.84
CA SER A 36 -13.60 0.06 16.47
C SER A 36 -12.53 0.53 15.50
N PHE A 37 -12.07 1.78 15.66
CA PHE A 37 -10.94 2.30 14.89
C PHE A 37 -9.66 1.46 15.08
N GLY A 38 -9.29 1.13 16.32
CA GLY A 38 -8.13 0.31 16.62
C GLY A 38 -8.18 -1.07 15.94
N ARG A 39 -9.38 -1.68 15.89
CA ARG A 39 -9.60 -2.97 15.22
C ARG A 39 -9.40 -2.87 13.71
N HIS A 40 -10.00 -1.87 13.06
CA HIS A 40 -9.82 -1.66 11.62
C HIS A 40 -8.37 -1.36 11.25
N LEU A 41 -7.66 -0.61 12.10
CA LEU A 41 -6.23 -0.37 11.90
C LEU A 41 -5.41 -1.66 12.03
N ALA A 42 -5.73 -2.51 13.00
CA ALA A 42 -5.07 -3.81 13.16
C ALA A 42 -5.32 -4.73 11.95
N GLU A 43 -6.58 -4.85 11.51
CA GLU A 43 -6.96 -5.62 10.33
C GLU A 43 -6.24 -5.13 9.06
N ARG A 44 -6.17 -3.80 8.86
CA ARG A 44 -5.43 -3.23 7.72
C ARG A 44 -3.94 -3.50 7.83
N SER A 45 -3.36 -3.34 9.01
CA SER A 45 -1.94 -3.56 9.23
C SER A 45 -1.56 -5.01 8.92
N GLU A 46 -2.42 -5.96 9.28
CA GLU A 46 -2.28 -7.37 8.94
C GLU A 46 -2.33 -7.61 7.43
N ARG A 47 -3.29 -6.99 6.73
CA ARG A 47 -3.37 -7.06 5.26
C ARG A 47 -2.11 -6.51 4.58
N VAL A 48 -1.56 -5.41 5.09
CA VAL A 48 -0.30 -4.85 4.57
C VAL A 48 0.88 -5.77 4.85
N ALA A 49 0.97 -6.36 6.04
CA ALA A 49 2.02 -7.31 6.37
C ALA A 49 1.99 -8.54 5.44
N ALA A 50 0.81 -9.13 5.20
CA ALA A 50 0.65 -10.24 4.28
C ALA A 50 1.05 -9.89 2.82
N MET A 51 0.73 -8.66 2.36
CA MET A 51 1.21 -8.18 1.06
C MET A 51 2.74 -8.05 1.03
N MET A 52 3.35 -7.56 2.12
CA MET A 52 4.80 -7.46 2.22
C MET A 52 5.47 -8.83 2.14
N GLU A 53 4.93 -9.83 2.82
CA GLU A 53 5.44 -11.21 2.75
C GLU A 53 5.39 -11.75 1.32
N SER A 54 4.23 -11.62 0.66
CA SER A 54 4.03 -12.05 -0.75
C SER A 54 5.00 -11.34 -1.71
N LEU A 55 5.19 -10.03 -1.54
CA LEU A 55 6.08 -9.24 -2.39
C LEU A 55 7.56 -9.52 -2.10
N ALA A 56 7.92 -9.86 -0.86
CA ALA A 56 9.28 -10.22 -0.49
C ALA A 56 9.74 -11.49 -1.24
N GLU A 57 8.85 -12.47 -1.43
CA GLU A 57 9.11 -13.67 -2.25
C GLU A 57 9.44 -13.34 -3.72
N LYS A 58 8.91 -12.22 -4.23
CA LYS A 58 9.21 -11.71 -5.57
C LYS A 58 10.43 -10.77 -5.61
N GLY A 59 11.10 -10.60 -4.48
CA GLY A 59 12.32 -9.79 -4.35
C GLY A 59 12.07 -8.29 -4.31
N PHE A 60 10.89 -7.85 -3.88
CA PHE A 60 10.66 -6.44 -3.59
C PHE A 60 11.41 -5.99 -2.32
N THR A 61 11.78 -4.73 -2.29
CA THR A 61 12.34 -4.06 -1.10
C THR A 61 11.36 -3.04 -0.55
N PHE A 62 11.37 -2.81 0.77
CA PHE A 62 10.35 -2.01 1.44
C PHE A 62 10.91 -0.75 2.11
N THR A 63 10.17 0.34 2.03
CA THR A 63 10.43 1.59 2.75
C THR A 63 9.15 2.04 3.45
N ALA A 64 9.25 2.34 4.74
CA ALA A 64 8.13 2.92 5.49
C ALA A 64 8.00 4.43 5.20
N LYS A 65 6.75 4.89 5.09
CA LYS A 65 6.34 6.30 5.09
C LYS A 65 5.36 6.51 6.24
N GLN A 66 4.94 7.76 6.44
CA GLN A 66 4.13 8.16 7.58
C GLN A 66 2.82 7.36 7.73
N ASP A 67 2.16 7.00 6.62
CA ASP A 67 0.86 6.34 6.59
C ASP A 67 0.81 5.10 5.68
N SER A 68 1.96 4.70 5.14
CA SER A 68 2.05 3.75 4.05
C SER A 68 3.39 3.01 4.03
N VAL A 69 3.40 1.86 3.38
CA VAL A 69 4.60 1.12 3.02
C VAL A 69 4.74 1.17 1.50
N ILE A 70 5.95 1.50 1.05
CA ILE A 70 6.30 1.50 -0.37
C ILE A 70 7.15 0.24 -0.62
N ALA A 71 6.72 -0.59 -1.56
CA ALA A 71 7.48 -1.72 -2.09
C ALA A 71 8.01 -1.39 -3.48
N GLU A 72 9.28 -1.67 -3.75
CA GLU A 72 9.93 -1.39 -5.04
C GLU A 72 10.64 -2.61 -5.60
N SER A 73 10.60 -2.78 -6.94
CA SER A 73 11.34 -3.81 -7.66
C SER A 73 11.74 -3.33 -9.05
N THR A 74 12.95 -3.69 -9.47
CA THR A 74 13.44 -3.52 -10.86
C THR A 74 13.34 -4.80 -11.68
N LYS A 75 12.86 -5.88 -11.07
CA LYS A 75 12.81 -7.23 -11.65
C LYS A 75 11.40 -7.67 -12.02
N VAL A 76 10.39 -7.04 -11.44
CA VAL A 76 8.99 -7.42 -11.60
C VAL A 76 8.25 -6.28 -12.27
N GLU A 77 7.65 -6.54 -13.42
CA GLU A 77 6.86 -5.56 -14.16
C GLU A 77 5.54 -5.23 -13.43
N ALA A 78 5.05 -4.01 -13.59
CA ALA A 78 3.92 -3.47 -12.84
C ALA A 78 2.62 -4.28 -13.02
N GLN A 79 2.27 -4.65 -14.25
CA GLN A 79 1.10 -5.46 -14.53
C GLN A 79 1.24 -6.87 -13.95
N ALA A 80 2.44 -7.45 -14.04
CA ALA A 80 2.71 -8.77 -13.44
C ALA A 80 2.54 -8.74 -11.92
N ALA A 81 3.04 -7.69 -11.25
CA ALA A 81 2.88 -7.51 -9.82
C ALA A 81 1.41 -7.35 -9.41
N LYS A 82 0.63 -6.55 -10.16
CA LYS A 82 -0.81 -6.38 -9.93
C LYS A 82 -1.56 -7.72 -10.03
N ILE A 83 -1.34 -8.47 -11.11
CA ILE A 83 -2.00 -9.77 -11.31
C ILE A 83 -1.66 -10.73 -10.17
N TYR A 84 -0.39 -10.77 -9.77
CA TYR A 84 0.06 -11.61 -8.67
C TYR A 84 -0.68 -11.29 -7.36
N LEU A 85 -0.73 -10.02 -6.95
CA LEU A 85 -1.45 -9.63 -5.72
C LEU A 85 -2.95 -9.95 -5.78
N LEU A 86 -3.60 -9.77 -6.93
CA LEU A 86 -5.00 -10.15 -7.09
C LEU A 86 -5.21 -11.67 -6.96
N GLN A 87 -4.26 -12.48 -7.47
CA GLN A 87 -4.30 -13.95 -7.35
C GLN A 87 -4.08 -14.42 -5.91
N GLU A 88 -3.28 -13.72 -5.12
CA GLU A 88 -3.09 -13.96 -3.68
C GLU A 88 -4.32 -13.53 -2.83
N GLY A 89 -5.35 -12.93 -3.45
CA GLY A 89 -6.59 -12.54 -2.78
C GLY A 89 -6.58 -11.13 -2.18
N PHE A 90 -5.68 -10.26 -2.65
CA PHE A 90 -5.75 -8.83 -2.36
C PHE A 90 -6.71 -8.11 -3.31
N HIS A 91 -7.44 -7.11 -2.82
CA HIS A 91 -8.29 -6.25 -3.65
C HIS A 91 -7.48 -5.09 -4.21
N ASP A 92 -7.85 -4.65 -5.42
CA ASP A 92 -7.20 -3.51 -6.10
C ASP A 92 -7.31 -2.19 -5.31
N SER A 93 -8.27 -2.07 -4.39
CA SER A 93 -8.40 -0.92 -3.51
C SER A 93 -7.38 -0.88 -2.37
N GLU A 94 -6.68 -2.00 -2.10
CA GLU A 94 -5.73 -2.11 -0.99
C GLU A 94 -4.32 -1.62 -1.34
N PHE A 95 -4.02 -1.45 -2.63
CA PHE A 95 -2.71 -1.03 -3.10
C PHE A 95 -2.79 -0.19 -4.38
N GLN A 96 -1.72 0.55 -4.66
CA GLN A 96 -1.57 1.31 -5.90
C GLN A 96 -0.26 0.91 -6.58
N VAL A 97 -0.31 0.58 -7.87
CA VAL A 97 0.86 0.19 -8.65
C VAL A 97 1.27 1.31 -9.60
N TYR A 98 2.54 1.68 -9.55
CA TYR A 98 3.16 2.68 -10.41
C TYR A 98 4.35 2.08 -11.16
N LEU A 99 4.51 2.47 -12.41
CA LEU A 99 5.68 2.14 -13.22
C LEU A 99 6.47 3.42 -13.51
N GLU A 100 7.69 3.49 -13.02
CA GLU A 100 8.61 4.58 -13.31
C GLU A 100 9.68 4.12 -14.30
N TYR A 101 9.77 4.81 -15.44
CA TYR A 101 10.84 4.60 -16.40
C TYR A 101 11.98 5.57 -16.12
N THR A 102 13.18 5.06 -15.84
CA THR A 102 14.36 5.91 -15.78
C THR A 102 14.88 6.10 -17.20
N ARG A 103 14.63 7.27 -17.78
CA ARG A 103 15.31 7.70 -19.00
C ARG A 103 16.66 8.28 -18.60
N LYS A 104 17.75 7.62 -18.96
CA LYS A 104 19.07 8.25 -19.01
C LYS A 104 19.02 9.28 -20.13
N TRP A 105 18.60 10.50 -19.81
CA TRP A 105 18.93 11.64 -20.67
C TRP A 105 20.45 11.72 -20.63
N GLY A 106 21.09 11.35 -21.74
CA GLY A 106 22.53 11.52 -21.88
C GLY A 106 22.85 12.98 -21.58
N MET A 107 23.60 13.22 -20.51
CA MET A 107 24.36 14.46 -20.41
C MET A 107 25.34 14.42 -21.59
N LEU A 108 25.14 15.35 -22.52
CA LEU A 108 26.10 15.73 -23.55
C LEU A 108 27.38 16.27 -22.90
#